data_AF-A0A2N2VM34-F1
#
_entry.id   AF-A0A2N2VM34-F1
#
_cell.length_a   1.000
_cell.length_b   1.000
_cell.length_c   1.000
_cell.angle_alpha   90.00
_cell.angle_beta   90.00
_cell.angle_gamma   90.00
#
_symmetry.space_group_name_H-M   'P 1'
#
loop_
_entity.id
_entity.type
_entity.pdbx_description
1 polymer ?
#
loop_
_entity_poly.entity_id
_entity_poly.type
_entity_poly.pdbx_seq_one_letter_code
_entity_poly.pdbx_strand_id
1 'polypeptide(L)'
;MEKDNYGDKKPDSLLETLLAVGRVGLMLLGIIGIAYEVFRENGLLKQWLKSLFSSTGGWVSAVILAFVLYLFWRWMNAAPKGVTTRRGDIPLYAMMAIGAFFLYRLITTGSL
;
A
#
# COMPACT_ATOMS: atom_id res chain seq x y z
N MET A 1 47.07 -7.08 -13.19
CA MET A 1 46.29 -6.34 -14.21
C MET A 1 44.83 -6.59 -13.89
N GLU A 2 44.28 -5.72 -13.05
CA GLU A 2 42.86 -5.68 -12.73
C GLU A 2 42.13 -5.24 -14.01
N LYS A 3 41.14 -6.01 -14.45
CA LYS A 3 40.23 -5.61 -15.52
C LYS A 3 38.90 -5.30 -14.87
N ASP A 4 38.82 -4.09 -14.35
CA ASP A 4 37.62 -3.40 -13.92
C ASP A 4 36.69 -3.26 -15.13
N ASN A 5 35.79 -4.25 -15.26
CA ASN A 5 34.71 -4.28 -16.21
C ASN A 5 33.65 -3.23 -15.81
N TYR A 6 33.93 -1.96 -16.09
CA TYR A 6 32.88 -0.94 -16.23
C TYR A 6 32.20 -1.12 -17.59
N GLY A 7 31.54 -2.26 -17.78
CA GLY A 7 30.69 -2.52 -18.92
C GLY A 7 29.35 -1.83 -18.73
N ASP A 8 29.13 -0.75 -19.47
CA ASP A 8 27.82 -0.30 -19.96
C ASP A 8 26.70 -0.18 -18.90
N LYS A 9 26.81 0.79 -17.99
CA LYS A 9 25.60 1.41 -17.42
C LYS A 9 24.94 2.22 -18.54
N LYS A 10 24.05 1.58 -19.31
CA LYS A 10 23.19 2.26 -20.28
C LYS A 10 22.54 3.47 -19.60
N PRO A 11 22.39 4.61 -20.31
CA PRO A 11 21.72 5.77 -19.73
C PRO A 11 20.32 5.35 -19.30
N ASP A 12 19.90 5.77 -18.10
CA ASP A 12 18.54 5.60 -17.59
C ASP A 12 17.55 5.68 -18.76
N SER A 13 16.95 4.55 -19.09
CA SER A 13 16.07 4.50 -20.25
C SER A 13 14.90 5.41 -19.95
N LEU A 14 14.52 6.30 -20.89
CA LEU A 14 13.31 7.11 -20.77
C LEU A 14 12.08 6.26 -20.41
N LEU A 15 12.07 4.98 -20.82
CA LEU A 15 11.07 3.99 -20.44
C LEU A 15 11.12 3.62 -18.95
N GLU A 16 12.29 3.46 -18.36
CA GLU A 16 12.44 3.19 -16.92
C GLU A 16 12.00 4.39 -16.10
N THR A 17 12.37 5.60 -16.51
CA THR A 17 11.90 6.85 -15.89
C THR A 17 10.38 6.97 -15.99
N LEU A 18 9.79 6.69 -17.16
CA LEU A 18 8.34 6.73 -17.35
C LEU A 18 7.61 5.69 -16.49
N LEU A 19 8.14 4.47 -16.39
CA LEU A 19 7.62 3.42 -15.51
C LEU A 19 7.74 3.82 -14.03
N ALA A 20 8.84 4.46 -13.63
CA ALA A 20 9.02 4.95 -12.27
C ALA A 20 7.99 6.03 -11.93
N VAL A 21 7.79 7.01 -12.82
CA VAL A 21 6.77 8.05 -12.66
C VAL A 21 5.37 7.44 -12.58
N GLY A 22 5.04 6.46 -13.43
CA GLY A 22 3.76 5.75 -13.38
C GLY A 22 3.53 5.01 -12.05
N ARG A 23 4.56 4.35 -11.51
CA ARG A 23 4.49 3.68 -10.20
C ARG A 23 4.24 4.67 -9.06
N VAL A 24 4.96 5.79 -9.05
CA VAL A 24 4.78 6.85 -8.06
C VAL A 24 3.38 7.46 -8.17
N GLY A 25 2.91 7.76 -9.38
CA GLY A 25 1.57 8.28 -9.62
C GLY A 25 0.47 7.34 -9.12
N LEU A 26 0.60 6.03 -9.39
CA LEU A 26 -0.32 5.01 -8.87
C LEU A 26 -0.30 4.92 -7.35
N MET A 27 0.88 4.96 -6.71
CA MET A 27 0.97 4.98 -5.26
C MET A 27 0.27 6.21 -4.66
N LEU A 28 0.51 7.40 -5.22
CA LEU A 28 -0.13 8.62 -4.75
C LEU A 28 -1.66 8.55 -4.88
N LEU A 29 -2.17 8.01 -6.00
CA LEU A 29 -3.59 7.77 -6.16
C LEU A 29 -4.14 6.75 -5.16
N GLY A 30 -3.38 5.71 -4.83
CA GLY A 30 -3.74 4.75 -3.79
C GLY A 30 -3.88 5.43 -2.43
N ILE A 31 -2.92 6.27 -2.06
CA ILE A 31 -2.95 7.03 -0.79
C ILE A 31 -4.14 8.00 -0.77
N ILE A 32 -4.36 8.76 -1.85
CA ILE A 32 -5.46 9.72 -1.97
C ILE A 32 -6.82 9.00 -1.90
N GLY A 33 -6.97 7.89 -2.61
CA GLY A 33 -8.20 7.10 -2.62
C GLY A 33 -8.53 6.50 -1.25
N ILE A 34 -7.53 5.95 -0.55
CA ILE A 34 -7.71 5.48 0.84
C ILE A 34 -8.09 6.64 1.75
N ALA A 35 -7.38 7.78 1.67
CA ALA A 35 -7.70 8.95 2.47
C ALA A 35 -9.14 9.41 2.22
N TYR A 36 -9.56 9.51 0.96
CA TYR A 36 -10.92 9.88 0.60
C TYR A 36 -11.97 8.89 1.15
N GLU A 37 -11.72 7.59 1.03
CA GLU A 37 -12.61 6.53 1.58
C GLU A 37 -12.67 6.58 3.11
N VAL A 38 -11.58 6.94 3.80
CA VAL A 38 -11.54 7.09 5.27
C VAL A 38 -12.26 8.36 5.73
N PHE A 39 -12.07 9.47 5.02
CA PHE A 39 -12.61 10.76 5.43
C PHE A 39 -14.07 10.97 5.03
N ARG A 40 -14.57 10.35 3.95
CA ARG A 40 -15.98 10.51 3.56
C ARG A 40 -16.93 10.05 4.67
N GLU A 41 -18.11 10.64 4.72
CA GLU A 41 -19.07 10.44 5.81
C GLU A 41 -19.57 8.99 5.92
N ASN A 42 -19.77 8.32 4.78
CA ASN A 42 -20.19 6.91 4.69
C ASN A 42 -19.05 5.98 4.24
N GLY A 43 -17.82 6.28 4.67
CA GLY A 43 -16.66 5.47 4.31
C GLY A 43 -16.77 4.05 4.84
N LEU A 44 -16.39 3.05 4.02
CA LEU A 44 -16.39 1.64 4.44
C LEU A 44 -15.61 1.45 5.75
N LEU A 45 -14.45 2.09 5.88
CA LEU A 45 -13.62 1.97 7.08
C LEU A 45 -14.32 2.51 8.33
N LYS A 46 -14.96 3.68 8.24
CA LYS A 46 -15.75 4.26 9.35
C LYS A 46 -16.93 3.36 9.72
N GLN A 47 -17.61 2.78 8.74
CA GLN A 47 -18.75 1.88 8.97
C GLN A 47 -18.32 0.59 9.70
N TRP A 48 -17.22 -0.02 9.26
CA TRP A 48 -16.63 -1.19 9.92
C TRP A 48 -16.18 -0.86 11.34
N LEU A 49 -15.50 0.27 11.53
CA LEU A 49 -15.04 0.71 12.85
C LEU A 49 -16.23 0.98 13.79
N LYS A 50 -17.27 1.66 13.29
CA LYS A 50 -18.51 1.91 14.02
C LYS A 50 -19.19 0.61 14.41
N SER A 51 -19.22 -0.39 13.51
CA SER A 51 -19.78 -1.72 13.79
C SER A 51 -18.98 -2.50 14.82
N LEU A 52 -17.66 -2.30 14.89
CA LEU A 52 -16.80 -2.93 15.89
C LEU A 52 -17.01 -2.32 17.29
N PHE A 53 -17.29 -1.02 17.36
CA PHE A 53 -17.47 -0.30 18.62
C PHE A 53 -18.93 -0.17 19.10
N SER A 54 -19.93 -0.45 18.25
CA SER A 54 -21.35 -0.39 18.62
C SER A 54 -21.86 -1.63 19.37
N SER A 55 -21.10 -2.73 19.37
CA SER A 55 -21.44 -3.95 20.12
C SER A 55 -21.09 -3.79 21.61
N THR A 56 -21.96 -4.24 22.51
CA THR A 56 -21.74 -4.35 23.97
C THR A 56 -20.47 -5.15 24.33
N GLY A 57 -19.87 -5.86 23.36
CA GLY A 57 -18.55 -6.47 23.45
C GLY A 57 -17.38 -5.56 23.05
N GLY A 58 -17.45 -4.24 23.25
CA GLY A 58 -16.41 -3.27 22.85
C GLY A 58 -14.99 -3.59 23.33
N TRP A 59 -14.86 -4.29 24.45
CA TRP A 59 -13.56 -4.79 24.94
C TRP A 59 -13.01 -5.94 24.08
N VAL A 60 -13.87 -6.84 23.63
CA VAL A 60 -13.48 -7.96 22.75
C VAL A 60 -13.07 -7.43 21.38
N SER A 61 -13.79 -6.46 20.83
CA SER A 61 -13.40 -5.83 19.56
C SER A 61 -12.11 -5.02 19.67
N ALA A 62 -11.86 -4.34 20.79
CA ALA A 62 -10.58 -3.69 21.06
C ALA A 62 -9.41 -4.69 21.13
N VAL A 63 -9.59 -5.82 21.81
CA VAL A 63 -8.58 -6.90 21.88
C VAL A 63 -8.32 -7.51 20.50
N ILE A 64 -9.37 -7.76 19.72
CA ILE A 64 -9.22 -8.25 18.33
C ILE A 64 -8.47 -7.23 17.48
N LEU A 65 -8.82 -5.95 17.57
CA LEU A 65 -8.16 -4.89 16.81
C LEU A 65 -6.67 -4.78 17.20
N ALA A 66 -6.36 -4.81 18.49
CA ALA A 66 -4.98 -4.82 18.99
C ALA A 66 -4.22 -6.08 18.53
N PHE A 67 -4.87 -7.24 18.50
CA PHE A 67 -4.29 -8.48 18.00
C PHE A 67 -4.00 -8.42 16.50
N VAL A 68 -4.91 -7.88 15.70
CA VAL A 68 -4.70 -7.66 14.25
C VAL A 68 -3.55 -6.68 14.01
N LEU A 69 -3.51 -5.56 14.75
CA LEU A 69 -2.40 -4.60 14.69
C LEU A 69 -1.07 -5.25 15.09
N TYR A 70 -1.07 -6.06 16.14
CA TYR A 70 0.11 -6.80 16.57
C TYR A 70 0.56 -7.80 15.50
N LEU A 71 -0.37 -8.55 14.90
CA LEU A 71 -0.06 -9.49 13.83
C LEU A 71 0.50 -8.76 12.60
N PHE A 72 -0.08 -7.61 12.25
CA PHE A 72 0.39 -6.76 11.16
C PHE A 72 1.80 -6.22 11.44
N TRP A 73 2.02 -5.66 12.63
CA TRP A 73 3.34 -5.17 13.05
C TRP A 73 4.38 -6.29 13.12
N ARG A 74 4.00 -7.46 13.63
CA ARG A 74 4.86 -8.65 13.70
C ARG A 74 5.18 -9.16 12.30
N TRP A 75 4.21 -9.19 11.41
CA TRP A 75 4.39 -9.61 10.02
C TRP A 75 5.32 -8.67 9.26
N MET A 76 5.18 -7.34 9.43
CA MET A 76 6.10 -6.36 8.85
C MET A 76 7.53 -6.50 9.42
N ASN A 77 7.67 -6.72 10.73
CA ASN A 77 8.97 -6.79 11.40
C ASN A 77 9.59 -8.19 11.46
N ALA A 78 8.92 -9.23 10.94
CA ALA A 78 9.46 -10.59 10.85
C ALA A 78 10.47 -10.77 9.71
N ALA A 79 10.82 -9.72 8.98
CA ALA A 79 11.81 -9.78 7.90
C ALA A 79 13.23 -10.08 8.44
N PRO A 80 13.92 -11.14 7.97
CA PRO A 80 15.32 -11.37 8.29
C PRO A 80 16.17 -10.24 7.71
N LYS A 81 17.06 -9.66 8.52
CA LYS A 81 18.00 -8.64 8.05
C LYS A 81 18.94 -9.28 7.01
N GLY A 82 18.95 -8.76 5.78
CA GLY A 82 20.03 -9.01 4.82
C GLY A 82 19.68 -9.73 3.52
N VAL A 83 18.42 -10.11 3.27
CA VAL A 83 18.02 -10.64 1.96
C VAL A 83 16.80 -9.86 1.48
N THR A 84 16.93 -9.18 0.33
CA THR A 84 15.81 -8.57 -0.39
C THR A 84 14.81 -9.69 -0.73
N THR A 85 13.90 -9.93 0.19
CA THR A 85 12.94 -11.02 0.09
C THR A 85 11.70 -10.39 -0.52
N ARG A 86 11.21 -10.97 -1.61
CA ARG A 86 9.96 -10.69 -2.36
C ARG A 86 8.71 -10.31 -1.52
N ARG A 87 8.76 -10.52 -0.21
CA ARG A 87 7.73 -10.17 0.78
C ARG A 87 7.74 -8.69 1.19
N GLY A 88 8.90 -8.02 1.13
CA GLY A 88 9.03 -6.58 1.40
C GLY A 88 8.30 -5.69 0.38
N ASP A 89 8.06 -6.23 -0.82
CA ASP A 89 7.33 -5.53 -1.88
C ASP A 89 5.80 -5.70 -1.76
N ILE A 90 5.30 -6.53 -0.84
CA ILE A 90 3.86 -6.76 -0.69
C ILE A 90 3.10 -5.47 -0.35
N PRO A 91 3.53 -4.62 0.61
CA PRO A 91 2.89 -3.33 0.84
C PRO A 91 2.91 -2.43 -0.39
N LEU A 92 4.02 -2.44 -1.15
CA LEU A 92 4.18 -1.65 -2.37
C LEU A 92 3.16 -2.09 -3.44
N TYR A 93 3.09 -3.39 -3.73
CA TYR A 93 2.13 -3.93 -4.70
C TYR A 93 0.68 -3.77 -4.25
N ALA A 94 0.40 -3.89 -2.95
CA ALA A 94 -0.93 -3.63 -2.41
C ALA A 94 -1.35 -2.17 -2.64
N MET A 95 -0.46 -1.22 -2.36
CA MET A 95 -0.73 0.20 -2.60
C MET A 95 -0.91 0.51 -4.08
N MET A 96 -0.11 -0.11 -4.96
CA MET A 96 -0.30 0.01 -6.41
C MET A 96 -1.64 -0.56 -6.87
N ALA A 97 -2.07 -1.71 -6.35
CA ALA A 97 -3.36 -2.31 -6.70
C ALA A 97 -4.54 -1.45 -6.24
N ILE A 98 -4.46 -0.87 -5.03
CA ILE A 98 -5.46 0.07 -4.52
C ILE A 98 -5.50 1.34 -5.39
N GLY A 99 -4.32 1.89 -5.73
CA GLY A 99 -4.23 3.04 -6.63
C GLY A 99 -4.79 2.77 -8.02
N ALA A 100 -4.54 1.60 -8.59
CA ALA A 100 -5.12 1.17 -9.87
C ALA A 100 -6.64 1.03 -9.79
N PHE A 101 -7.18 0.49 -8.69
CA PHE A 101 -8.63 0.41 -8.47
C PHE A 101 -9.27 1.81 -8.41
N PHE A 102 -8.67 2.75 -7.68
CA PHE A 102 -9.17 4.12 -7.60
C PHE A 102 -9.01 4.88 -8.91
N LEU A 103 -7.92 4.65 -9.65
CA LEU A 103 -7.74 5.22 -11.00
C LEU A 103 -8.80 4.68 -11.97
N TYR A 104 -9.06 3.37 -11.96
CA TYR A 104 -10.13 2.77 -12.74
C TYR A 104 -11.49 3.36 -12.36
N ARG A 105 -11.81 3.41 -11.06
CA ARG A 105 -13.05 4.00 -10.55
C ARG A 105 -13.19 5.46 -10.96
N LEU A 106 -12.13 6.26 -10.85
CA LEU A 106 -12.12 7.66 -11.25
C LEU A 106 -12.43 7.83 -12.74
N ILE A 107 -11.85 6.99 -13.60
CA ILE A 107 -12.09 7.02 -15.05
C ILE A 107 -13.53 6.58 -15.38
N THR A 108 -14.05 5.54 -14.71
CA THR A 108 -15.37 4.98 -15.04
C THR A 108 -16.55 5.70 -14.39
N THR A 109 -16.35 6.30 -13.22
CA THR A 109 -17.43 6.94 -12.44
C THR A 109 -17.25 8.44 -12.27
N GLY A 110 -16.09 9.01 -12.66
CA GLY A 110 -15.80 10.44 -12.53
C GLY A 110 -15.57 10.92 -11.09
N SER A 111 -15.65 10.02 -10.10
CA SER A 111 -15.40 10.32 -8.69
C SER A 111 -14.32 9.41 -8.11
N LEU A 112 -13.55 9.98 -7.18
CA LEU A 112 -12.78 9.22 -6.19
C LEU A 112 -13.71 8.61 -5.14
#